data_AF-A0A211ZBU9-F1
#
_entry.id   AF-A0A211ZBU9-F1
#
_cell.length_a   1.000
_cell.length_b   1.000
_cell.length_c   1.000
_cell.angle_alpha   90.00
_cell.angle_beta   90.00
_cell.angle_gamma   90.00
#
_symmetry.space_group_name_H-M   'P 1'
#
loop_
_entity.id
_entity.type
_entity.pdbx_description
1 polymer ?
#
loop_
_entity_poly.entity_id
_entity_poly.type
_entity_poly.pdbx_seq_one_letter_code
_entity_poly.pdbx_strand_id
1 'polypeptide(L)' 'MESPPPPPADDPDTAALRAAVAEAVASLDAGYYIPHEEMRRWLLSWGTENELPPPSVQRRQSR' A
#
# COMPACT_ATOMS: atom_id res chain seq x y z
N MET A 1 4.09 -33.59 -21.87
CA MET A 1 4.64 -32.26 -21.50
C MET A 1 3.46 -31.31 -21.53
N GLU A 2 2.95 -30.93 -20.36
CA GLU A 2 1.94 -29.88 -20.25
C GLU A 2 2.63 -28.53 -20.54
N SER A 3 2.06 -27.70 -21.40
CA SER A 3 2.57 -26.33 -21.59
C SER A 3 2.39 -25.53 -20.30
N PRO A 4 3.28 -24.57 -19.99
CA PRO A 4 3.08 -23.67 -18.86
C PRO A 4 1.76 -22.88 -19.04
N PRO A 5 1.04 -22.58 -17.95
CA PRO A 5 -0.17 -21.78 -18.03
C PRO A 5 0.15 -20.42 -18.68
N PRO A 6 -0.77 -19.85 -19.48
CA PRO A 6 -0.60 -18.51 -20.02
C PRO A 6 -0.39 -17.52 -18.87
N PRO A 7 0.42 -16.45 -19.07
CA PRO A 7 0.50 -15.39 -18.09
C PRO A 7 -0.91 -14.87 -17.78
N PRO A 8 -1.19 -14.44 -16.54
CA PRO A 8 -2.50 -13.87 -16.20
C PRO A 8 -2.82 -12.77 -17.21
N ALA A 9 -4.02 -12.84 -17.79
CA ALA A 9 -4.50 -11.87 -18.75
C ALA A 9 -4.51 -10.46 -18.12
N ASP A 10 -4.52 -9.41 -18.95
CA ASP A 10 -4.85 -8.05 -18.52
C ASP A 10 -6.32 -7.99 -18.06
N ASP A 11 -6.63 -8.59 -16.92
CA ASP A 11 -7.91 -8.43 -16.27
C ASP A 11 -8.00 -6.98 -15.71
N PRO A 12 -9.21 -6.41 -15.63
CA PRO A 12 -9.40 -5.03 -15.18
C PRO A 12 -8.85 -4.79 -13.76
N ASP A 13 -8.81 -5.81 -12.90
CA ASP A 13 -8.29 -5.68 -11.53
C ASP A 13 -6.76 -5.55 -11.55
N THR A 14 -6.07 -6.27 -12.44
CA THR A 14 -4.63 -6.13 -12.68
C THR A 14 -4.25 -4.77 -13.26
N ALA A 15 -5.09 -4.19 -14.13
CA ALA A 15 -4.90 -2.82 -14.61
C ALA A 15 -5.09 -1.78 -13.49
N ALA A 16 -6.13 -1.93 -12.68
CA ALA A 16 -6.40 -1.06 -11.53
C ALA A 16 -5.28 -1.14 -10.48
N LEU A 17 -4.78 -2.35 -10.18
CA LEU A 17 -3.64 -2.55 -9.27
C LEU A 17 -2.39 -1.81 -9.77
N ARG A 18 -2.06 -1.92 -11.05
CA ARG A 18 -0.90 -1.22 -11.63
C ARG A 18 -1.03 0.30 -11.50
N ALA A 19 -2.21 0.86 -11.75
CA ALA A 19 -2.47 2.28 -11.58
C ALA A 19 -2.28 2.72 -10.13
N ALA A 20 -2.84 1.97 -9.17
CA ALA A 20 -2.70 2.25 -7.74
C ALA A 20 -1.24 2.17 -7.26
N VAL A 21 -0.47 1.20 -7.76
CA VAL A 21 0.96 1.08 -7.44
C VAL A 21 1.74 2.27 -8.01
N ALA A 22 1.46 2.69 -9.25
CA ALA A 22 2.12 3.85 -9.84
C ALA A 22 1.86 5.14 -9.05
N GLU A 23 0.62 5.34 -8.57
CA GLU A 23 0.25 6.46 -7.70
C GLU A 23 0.98 6.41 -6.36
N ALA A 24 1.09 5.23 -5.75
CA ALA A 24 1.83 5.03 -4.50
C ALA A 24 3.32 5.38 -4.65
N VAL A 25 3.95 4.96 -5.76
CA VAL A 25 5.35 5.31 -6.06
C VAL A 25 5.52 6.83 -6.21
N ALA A 26 4.66 7.48 -6.98
CA ALA A 26 4.69 8.94 -7.14
C ALA A 26 4.54 9.69 -5.80
N SER A 27 3.70 9.16 -4.90
CA SER A 27 3.52 9.72 -3.55
C SER A 27 4.78 9.59 -2.71
N LEU A 28 5.45 8.42 -2.75
CA LEU A 28 6.72 8.19 -2.06
C LEU A 28 7.84 9.11 -2.58
N ASP A 29 7.91 9.30 -3.90
CA ASP A 29 8.88 10.20 -4.54
C ASP A 29 8.64 11.67 -4.14
N ALA A 30 7.38 12.08 -4.00
CA ALA A 30 7.00 13.38 -3.45
C ALA A 30 7.22 13.49 -1.92
N GLY A 31 7.69 12.42 -1.29
CA GLY A 31 8.05 12.33 0.11
C GLY A 31 6.90 12.00 1.04
N TYR A 32 5.73 11.59 0.52
CA TYR A 32 4.56 11.21 1.32
C TYR A 32 4.61 9.72 1.66
N TYR A 33 4.55 9.39 2.95
CA TYR A 33 4.57 8.00 3.42
C TYR A 33 3.91 7.86 4.80
N ILE A 34 3.54 6.63 5.18
CA ILE A 34 3.18 6.28 6.55
C ILE A 34 4.26 5.34 7.08
N PRO A 35 4.87 5.60 8.25
CA PRO A 35 5.83 4.67 8.83
C PRO A 35 5.23 3.30 9.08
N HIS A 36 5.97 2.24 8.74
CA HIS A 36 5.53 0.85 8.92
C HIS A 36 5.04 0.57 10.34
N GLU A 37 5.76 1.04 11.36
CA GLU A 37 5.38 0.79 12.75
C GLU A 37 4.07 1.45 13.17
N GLU A 38 3.73 2.62 12.61
CA GLU A 38 2.45 3.27 12.87
C GLU A 38 1.30 2.51 12.22
N MET A 39 1.48 2.10 10.97
CA MET A 39 0.51 1.23 10.27
C MET A 39 0.31 -0.10 11.01
N ARG A 40 1.40 -0.75 11.43
CA ARG A 40 1.36 -2.01 12.17
C ARG A 40 0.62 -1.87 13.50
N ARG A 41 0.92 -0.83 14.29
CA ARG A 41 0.25 -0.59 15.58
C ARG A 41 -1.25 -0.39 15.40
N TRP A 42 -1.65 0.37 14.40
CA TRP A 42 -3.05 0.58 14.07
C TRP A 42 -3.74 -0.74 13.70
N LEU A 43 -3.19 -1.52 12.77
CA LEU A 43 -3.75 -2.81 12.37
C LEU A 43 -3.88 -3.80 13.54
N LEU A 44 -2.90 -3.81 14.46
CA LEU A 44 -2.92 -4.68 15.64
C LEU A 44 -3.91 -4.22 16.72
N SER A 45 -4.38 -2.98 16.66
CA SER A 45 -5.35 -2.45 17.62
C SER A 45 -6.80 -2.79 17.28
N TRP A 46 -7.05 -3.23 16.04
CA TRP A 46 -8.40 -3.55 15.56
C TRP A 46 -9.06 -4.66 16.38
N GLY A 47 -10.31 -4.44 16.78
CA GLY A 47 -11.08 -5.40 17.58
C GLY A 47 -10.61 -5.52 19.03
N THR A 48 -9.77 -4.60 19.49
CA THR A 48 -9.39 -4.48 20.91
C THR A 48 -10.13 -3.31 21.57
N GLU A 49 -10.16 -3.28 22.90
CA GLU A 49 -10.72 -2.14 23.65
C GLU A 49 -9.96 -0.82 23.41
N ASN A 50 -8.73 -0.89 22.90
CA ASN A 50 -7.85 0.25 22.64
C ASN A 50 -7.59 0.42 21.13
N GLU A 51 -8.64 0.28 20.31
CA GLU A 51 -8.54 0.52 18.88
C GLU A 51 -8.06 1.94 18.58
N LEU A 52 -7.02 2.04 17.75
CA LEU A 52 -6.36 3.29 17.40
C LEU A 52 -7.02 3.91 16.16
N PRO A 53 -6.99 5.25 16.02
CA PRO A 53 -7.36 5.87 14.76
C PRO A 53 -6.33 5.52 13.66
N PRO A 54 -6.72 5.57 12.38
CA PRO A 54 -5.80 5.38 11.26
C PRO A 54 -4.64 6.38 11.33
N PRO A 55 -3.41 5.95 11.01
CA PRO A 55 -2.25 6.82 11.03
C PRO A 55 -2.31 7.87 9.92
N SER A 56 -1.70 9.03 10.15
CA SER A 56 -1.66 10.12 9.19
C SER A 56 -0.48 9.98 8.22
N VAL A 57 -0.69 10.40 6.97
CA VAL A 57 0.40 10.51 5.99
C VAL A 57 1.40 11.56 6.46
N GLN A 58 2.68 11.17 6.49
CA GLN A 58 3.80 12.02 6.83
C GLN A 58 4.51 12.49 5.56
N ARG A 59 5.20 13.63 5.65
CA ARG A 59 6.02 14.16 4.55
C ARG A 59 7.48 14.25 4.98
N ARG A 60 8.39 13.58 4.26
CA ARG A 60 9.83 13.71 4.49
C ARG A 60 10.23 15.13 4.15
N GLN A 61 10.62 15.92 5.15
CA GLN A 61 11.19 17.24 4.92
C GLN A 61 12.63 17.06 4.42
N SER A 62 12.96 17.63 3.26
CA SER A 62 14.34 17.73 2.80
C SER A 62 15.07 18.71 3.72
N ARG A 63 16.10 18.24 4.42
CA ARG A 63 17.01 19.08 5.20
C ARG A 63 18.02 19.75 4.28
#